data_AF-A0A6A5EYY4-F1
#
_entry.id   AF-A0A6A5EYY4-F1
#
_cell.length_a   1.000
_cell.length_b   1.000
_cell.length_c   1.000
_cell.angle_alpha   90.00
_cell.angle_beta   90.00
_cell.angle_gamma   90.00
#
_symmetry.space_group_name_H-M   'P 1'
#
loop_
_entity.id
_entity.type
_entity.pdbx_description
1 polymer ?
#
loop_
_entity_poly.entity_id
_entity_poly.type
_entity_poly.pdbx_seq_one_letter_code
_entity_poly.pdbx_strand_id
1 'polypeptide(L)'
;MGTHLILVGLLSLCSLSFGQDCNQQLLENVDFPGNDVTSLFSPDVEHCQQLCTQHSSCDFFTFFRADWNKDDRNFFCLIKAAPNGQPTAQAPLQGVTSGFSLKPCSQDLEPCLSKVYQNVDFFGADYRALFTADSEECQRACTQDPACQFFTFINEAFKTVDISNDFKCYMKNNNNNIVTKAKDGVTSGLPARFCQLDNAWVQVIYENVAFPTSVIRSEPMDDADTCQRTCTQDPYCQFYSYTNDNFNDPKFPRRHCFLKRTITMPAPPKVAKLANVVSGFQLRNCNSKTTV
;
A
#
# COMPACT_ATOMS: atom_id res chain seq x y z
N MET A 1 -56.95 40.22 -44.05
CA MET A 1 -56.58 39.72 -42.71
C MET A 1 -55.92 38.36 -42.89
N GLY A 2 -54.72 38.18 -42.32
CA GLY A 2 -53.95 36.91 -42.28
C GLY A 2 -53.13 36.64 -43.54
N THR A 3 -51.86 36.27 -43.51
CA THR A 3 -50.94 35.92 -42.40
C THR A 3 -49.52 36.00 -42.96
N HIS A 4 -48.58 36.63 -42.23
CA HIS A 4 -47.17 36.72 -42.59
C HIS A 4 -46.46 35.37 -42.42
N LEU A 5 -45.77 34.91 -43.47
CA LEU A 5 -44.83 33.79 -43.42
C LEU A 5 -43.52 34.26 -42.77
N ILE A 6 -43.27 33.85 -41.53
CA ILE A 6 -41.98 34.04 -40.84
C ILE A 6 -41.10 32.83 -41.15
N LEU A 7 -40.00 33.07 -41.86
CA LEU A 7 -38.94 32.10 -42.10
C LEU A 7 -38.07 32.02 -40.84
N VAL A 8 -38.27 31.01 -40.01
CA VAL A 8 -37.39 30.74 -38.86
C VAL A 8 -36.24 29.85 -39.33
N GLY A 9 -35.06 30.46 -39.51
CA GLY A 9 -33.83 29.73 -39.74
C GLY A 9 -33.41 28.97 -38.46
N LEU A 10 -33.29 27.65 -38.56
CA LEU A 10 -32.65 26.85 -37.52
C LEU A 10 -31.14 27.15 -37.49
N LEU A 11 -30.72 27.98 -36.54
CA LEU A 11 -29.34 28.00 -36.07
C LEU A 11 -29.11 26.73 -35.24
N SER A 12 -28.59 25.70 -35.89
CA SER A 12 -28.01 24.54 -35.22
C SER A 12 -26.76 25.00 -34.46
N LEU A 13 -26.94 25.38 -33.20
CA LEU A 13 -25.84 25.51 -32.24
C LEU A 13 -25.26 24.12 -32.02
N CYS A 14 -24.26 23.76 -32.82
CA CYS A 14 -23.33 22.70 -32.45
C CYS A 14 -22.68 23.11 -31.14
N SER A 15 -23.15 22.54 -30.04
CA SER A 15 -22.43 22.48 -28.78
C SER A 15 -21.12 21.74 -29.04
N LEU A 16 -20.06 22.50 -29.32
CA LEU A 16 -18.69 22.03 -29.23
C LEU A 16 -18.48 21.67 -27.75
N SER A 17 -18.61 20.39 -27.40
CA SER A 17 -18.01 19.91 -26.18
C SER A 17 -16.51 20.07 -26.34
N PHE A 18 -15.93 21.08 -25.71
CA PHE A 18 -14.49 21.10 -25.45
C PHE A 18 -14.21 19.94 -24.49
N GLY A 19 -14.10 18.72 -25.03
CA GLY A 19 -13.48 17.63 -24.32
C GLY A 19 -12.02 18.02 -24.18
N GLN A 20 -11.58 18.33 -22.95
CA GLN A 20 -10.15 18.32 -22.67
C GLN A 20 -9.66 16.91 -23.00
N ASP A 21 -8.69 16.81 -23.90
CA ASP A 21 -8.10 15.51 -24.25
C ASP A 21 -7.51 14.86 -22.99
N CYS A 22 -7.89 13.61 -22.72
CA CYS A 22 -7.32 12.81 -21.65
C CYS A 22 -5.83 12.56 -21.97
N ASN A 23 -4.93 13.13 -21.17
CA ASN A 23 -3.50 12.93 -21.29
C ASN A 23 -2.97 12.13 -20.09
N GLN A 24 -2.64 10.86 -20.33
CA GLN A 24 -2.08 9.95 -19.33
C GLN A 24 -0.54 9.98 -19.28
N GLN A 25 0.12 10.78 -20.14
CA GLN A 25 1.56 10.75 -20.29
C GLN A 25 2.28 11.25 -19.03
N LEU A 26 3.29 10.47 -18.62
CA LEU A 26 4.29 10.86 -17.63
C LEU A 26 5.59 11.21 -18.37
N LEU A 27 6.12 12.40 -18.08
CA LEU A 27 7.32 12.95 -18.70
C LEU A 27 8.47 12.89 -17.69
N GLU A 28 9.27 11.84 -17.79
CA GLU A 28 10.47 11.69 -16.96
C GLU A 28 11.54 12.71 -17.31
N ASN A 29 12.20 13.21 -16.28
CA ASN A 29 13.26 14.22 -16.35
C ASN A 29 12.82 15.51 -17.05
N VAL A 30 11.55 15.86 -16.91
CA VAL A 30 10.94 17.09 -17.41
C VAL A 30 10.18 17.76 -16.27
N ASP A 31 10.41 19.05 -16.09
CA ASP A 31 9.67 19.93 -15.18
C ASP A 31 8.69 20.81 -15.95
N PHE A 32 7.54 21.09 -15.34
CA PHE A 32 6.58 22.12 -15.73
C PHE A 32 6.78 23.37 -14.86
N PRO A 33 7.71 24.29 -15.19
CA PRO A 33 8.07 25.37 -14.28
C PRO A 33 6.92 26.34 -13.97
N GLY A 34 6.82 26.74 -12.70
CA GLY A 34 5.84 27.69 -12.19
C GLY A 34 4.44 27.09 -12.01
N ASN A 35 3.43 27.96 -11.90
CA ASN A 35 2.02 27.58 -11.73
C ASN A 35 1.74 26.71 -10.48
N ASP A 36 2.63 26.75 -9.48
CA ASP A 36 2.50 25.97 -8.25
C ASP A 36 1.33 26.48 -7.40
N VAL A 37 0.40 25.59 -7.10
CA VAL A 37 -0.75 25.84 -6.20
C VAL A 37 -0.39 25.44 -4.78
N THR A 38 0.13 24.22 -4.62
CA THR A 38 0.52 23.65 -3.32
C THR A 38 1.52 22.52 -3.51
N SER A 39 2.19 22.13 -2.44
CA SER A 39 3.05 20.95 -2.39
C SER A 39 2.51 19.93 -1.40
N LEU A 40 2.46 18.67 -1.84
CA LEU A 40 2.08 17.52 -1.02
C LEU A 40 3.23 16.50 -1.03
N PHE A 41 3.21 15.54 -0.12
CA PHE A 41 4.10 14.38 -0.24
C PHE A 41 3.42 13.24 -1.01
N SER A 42 4.19 12.55 -1.82
CA SER A 42 3.79 11.36 -2.55
C SER A 42 4.93 10.34 -2.59
N PRO A 43 4.67 9.05 -2.35
CA PRO A 43 5.71 8.03 -2.42
C PRO A 43 6.19 7.76 -3.85
N ASP A 44 5.35 7.97 -4.87
CA ASP A 44 5.70 7.83 -6.28
C ASP A 44 4.88 8.76 -7.18
N VAL A 45 5.14 8.64 -8.49
CA VAL A 45 4.53 9.46 -9.53
C VAL A 45 3.06 9.10 -9.74
N GLU A 46 2.70 7.83 -9.62
CA GLU A 46 1.33 7.35 -9.79
C GLU A 46 0.42 7.90 -8.68
N HIS A 47 0.85 7.86 -7.42
CA HIS A 47 0.12 8.50 -6.33
C HIS A 47 0.11 10.04 -6.48
N CYS A 48 1.16 10.67 -7.01
CA CYS A 48 1.16 12.11 -7.25
C CYS A 48 0.14 12.50 -8.34
N GLN A 49 0.03 11.70 -9.40
CA GLN A 49 -1.00 11.88 -10.43
C GLN A 49 -2.41 11.74 -9.88
N GLN A 50 -2.64 10.80 -8.94
CA GLN A 50 -3.91 10.68 -8.24
C GLN A 50 -4.21 11.89 -7.37
N LEU A 51 -3.24 12.36 -6.59
CA LEU A 51 -3.38 13.58 -5.79
C LEU A 51 -3.78 14.77 -6.68
N CYS A 52 -3.13 14.94 -7.83
CA CYS A 52 -3.53 15.97 -8.80
C CYS A 52 -4.94 15.74 -9.35
N THR A 53 -5.27 14.49 -9.71
CA THR A 53 -6.60 14.15 -10.23
C THR A 53 -7.71 14.47 -9.23
N GLN A 54 -7.49 14.20 -7.95
CA GLN A 54 -8.44 14.46 -6.87
C GLN A 54 -8.44 15.94 -6.42
N HIS A 55 -7.32 16.65 -6.54
CA HIS A 55 -7.22 18.04 -6.11
C HIS A 55 -8.00 18.96 -7.05
N SER A 56 -9.02 19.64 -6.54
CA SER A 56 -10.02 20.39 -7.32
C SER A 56 -9.43 21.34 -8.36
N SER A 57 -8.36 22.05 -8.03
CA SER A 57 -7.72 23.02 -8.93
C SER A 57 -6.59 22.48 -9.80
N CYS A 58 -6.14 21.22 -9.62
CA CYS A 58 -4.96 20.74 -10.34
C CYS A 58 -5.26 20.43 -11.81
N ASP A 59 -4.40 20.94 -12.69
CA ASP A 59 -4.38 20.64 -14.12
C ASP A 59 -3.21 19.71 -14.48
N PHE A 60 -2.05 19.91 -13.85
CA PHE A 60 -0.82 19.14 -14.05
C PHE A 60 0.06 19.18 -12.80
N PHE A 61 1.11 18.38 -12.77
CA PHE A 61 1.99 18.26 -11.61
C PHE A 61 3.46 18.06 -12.01
N THR A 62 4.35 18.33 -11.05
CA THR A 62 5.76 17.87 -11.08
C THR A 62 6.02 17.05 -9.82
N PHE A 63 6.45 15.81 -9.98
CA PHE A 63 6.87 14.92 -8.88
C PHE A 63 8.39 14.89 -8.75
N PHE A 64 8.90 15.14 -7.55
CA PHE A 64 10.31 15.00 -7.18
C PHE A 64 10.55 13.56 -6.70
N ARG A 65 11.31 12.80 -7.48
CA ARG A 65 11.51 11.37 -7.23
C ARG A 65 12.43 11.09 -6.04
N ALA A 66 12.46 9.83 -5.63
CA ALA A 66 13.33 9.36 -4.55
C ALA A 66 14.83 9.61 -4.82
N ASP A 67 15.27 9.61 -6.08
CA ASP A 67 16.65 9.87 -6.52
C ASP A 67 17.01 11.37 -6.61
N TRP A 68 16.08 12.28 -6.28
CA TRP A 68 16.38 13.70 -6.19
C TRP A 68 17.46 13.97 -5.14
N ASN A 69 18.43 14.84 -5.43
CA ASN A 69 19.60 15.01 -4.56
C ASN A 69 20.12 16.45 -4.47
N LYS A 70 19.32 17.43 -4.93
CA LYS A 70 19.74 18.84 -4.93
C LYS A 70 19.32 19.60 -3.67
N ASP A 71 18.22 19.18 -3.05
CA ASP A 71 17.66 19.74 -1.81
C ASP A 71 16.70 18.71 -1.18
N ASP A 72 15.89 19.12 -0.21
CA ASP A 72 15.00 18.28 0.60
C ASP A 72 13.63 17.98 -0.04
N ARG A 73 13.45 18.29 -1.32
CA ARG A 73 12.17 18.09 -2.03
C ARG A 73 11.90 16.66 -2.47
N ASN A 74 12.73 15.68 -2.08
CA ASN A 74 12.41 14.27 -2.33
C ASN A 74 10.96 13.96 -1.94
N PHE A 75 10.25 13.25 -2.80
CA PHE A 75 8.85 12.87 -2.61
C PHE A 75 7.85 14.03 -2.68
N PHE A 76 8.25 15.23 -3.08
CA PHE A 76 7.30 16.34 -3.26
C PHE A 76 6.49 16.13 -4.54
N CYS A 77 5.17 16.19 -4.40
CA CYS A 77 4.22 16.32 -5.48
C CYS A 77 3.78 17.78 -5.55
N LEU A 78 4.30 18.52 -6.53
CA LEU A 78 3.89 19.90 -6.75
C LEU A 78 2.62 19.91 -7.60
N ILE A 79 1.52 20.33 -7.00
CA ILE A 79 0.20 20.50 -7.62
C ILE A 79 0.17 21.84 -8.35
N LYS A 80 -0.18 21.83 -9.65
CA LYS A 80 -0.13 23.03 -10.49
C LYS A 80 -1.42 23.28 -11.25
N ALA A 81 -1.68 24.55 -11.53
CA ALA A 81 -2.87 24.99 -12.26
C ALA A 81 -2.56 26.18 -13.18
N ALA A 82 -3.11 26.18 -14.39
CA ALA A 82 -2.95 27.28 -15.35
C ALA A 82 -4.29 27.65 -16.00
N PRO A 83 -4.49 28.91 -16.43
CA PRO A 83 -5.77 29.35 -17.01
C PRO A 83 -6.27 28.53 -18.21
N ASN A 84 -5.35 27.94 -18.99
CA ASN A 84 -5.65 27.10 -20.15
C ASN A 84 -5.50 25.60 -19.87
N GLY A 85 -5.25 25.20 -18.62
CA GLY A 85 -5.00 23.82 -18.20
C GLY A 85 -3.71 23.22 -18.75
N GLN A 86 -2.77 24.03 -19.27
CA GLN A 86 -1.52 23.57 -19.88
C GLN A 86 -0.30 24.25 -19.25
N PRO A 87 0.84 23.55 -19.12
CA PRO A 87 2.06 24.16 -18.61
C PRO A 87 2.59 25.20 -19.60
N THR A 88 3.05 26.35 -19.08
CA THR A 88 3.58 27.44 -19.89
C THR A 88 4.87 27.06 -20.64
N ALA A 89 5.66 26.16 -20.05
CA ALA A 89 6.89 25.63 -20.63
C ALA A 89 7.14 24.20 -20.12
N GLN A 90 8.03 23.48 -20.80
CA GLN A 90 8.57 22.20 -20.36
C GLN A 90 10.09 22.29 -20.38
N ALA A 91 10.73 22.02 -19.26
CA ALA A 91 12.18 22.17 -19.10
C ALA A 91 12.83 20.84 -18.69
N PRO A 92 13.93 20.41 -19.34
CA PRO A 92 14.67 19.24 -18.88
C PRO A 92 15.18 19.42 -17.45
N LEU A 93 14.85 18.49 -16.56
CA LEU A 93 15.30 18.48 -15.17
C LEU A 93 15.44 17.02 -14.68
N GLN A 94 16.67 16.56 -14.49
CA GLN A 94 16.94 15.23 -13.93
C GLN A 94 16.39 15.10 -12.50
N GLY A 95 15.78 13.95 -12.18
CA GLY A 95 15.25 13.66 -10.84
C GLY A 95 13.78 14.02 -10.63
N VAL A 96 13.08 14.53 -11.65
CA VAL A 96 11.65 14.82 -11.58
C VAL A 96 10.86 14.11 -12.67
N THR A 97 9.56 13.91 -12.44
CA THR A 97 8.62 13.42 -13.45
C THR A 97 7.37 14.30 -13.44
N SER A 98 7.00 14.87 -14.58
CA SER A 98 5.78 15.68 -14.70
C SER A 98 4.66 14.92 -15.39
N GLY A 99 3.42 15.34 -15.19
CA GLY A 99 2.26 14.72 -15.82
C GLY A 99 1.00 15.57 -15.67
N PHE A 100 -0.11 15.07 -16.19
CA PHE A 100 -1.39 15.76 -16.20
C PHE A 100 -2.40 15.11 -15.26
N SER A 101 -3.37 15.91 -14.83
CA SER A 101 -4.56 15.46 -14.13
C SER A 101 -5.38 14.52 -15.02
N LEU A 102 -5.88 13.42 -14.45
CA LEU A 102 -6.71 12.46 -15.17
C LEU A 102 -8.20 12.80 -15.09
N LYS A 103 -8.60 13.97 -14.56
CA LYS A 103 -10.01 14.42 -14.53
C LYS A 103 -10.73 14.35 -15.89
N PRO A 104 -10.08 14.67 -17.03
CA PRO A 104 -10.73 14.55 -18.33
C PRO A 104 -10.84 13.11 -18.84
N CYS A 105 -10.15 12.16 -18.21
CA CYS A 105 -10.25 10.74 -18.53
C CYS A 105 -11.55 10.19 -17.92
N SER A 106 -12.20 9.22 -18.59
CA SER A 106 -13.38 8.53 -18.06
C SER A 106 -13.13 8.07 -16.61
N GLN A 107 -14.07 8.40 -15.72
CA GLN A 107 -13.91 8.35 -14.25
C GLN A 107 -13.75 6.95 -13.63
N ASP A 108 -13.64 5.88 -14.42
CA ASP A 108 -13.69 4.50 -13.92
C ASP A 108 -12.32 3.92 -13.50
N LEU A 109 -11.31 4.75 -13.29
CA LEU A 109 -9.98 4.31 -12.88
C LEU A 109 -9.68 4.77 -11.45
N GLU A 110 -10.30 4.13 -10.45
CA GLU A 110 -9.75 4.13 -9.08
C GLU A 110 -8.49 3.25 -9.09
N PRO A 111 -7.27 3.82 -9.01
CA PRO A 111 -6.10 3.02 -9.32
C PRO A 111 -5.69 2.20 -8.10
N CYS A 112 -5.27 0.96 -8.36
CA CYS A 112 -4.79 0.06 -7.33
C CYS A 112 -3.45 0.54 -6.75
N LEU A 113 -3.45 0.99 -5.50
CA LEU A 113 -2.25 1.39 -4.76
C LEU A 113 -1.71 0.23 -3.90
N SER A 114 -1.53 -0.95 -4.50
CA SER A 114 -1.03 -2.13 -3.78
C SER A 114 0.49 -2.11 -3.57
N LYS A 115 1.21 -1.17 -4.19
CA LYS A 115 2.66 -1.08 -4.11
C LYS A 115 3.12 -0.78 -2.68
N VAL A 116 4.19 -1.45 -2.26
CA VAL A 116 4.93 -1.17 -1.04
C VAL A 116 6.25 -0.47 -1.37
N TYR A 117 6.73 0.34 -0.45
CA TYR A 117 7.87 1.23 -0.62
C TYR A 117 8.96 0.85 0.37
N GLN A 118 9.94 0.08 -0.11
CA GLN A 118 11.11 -0.31 0.68
C GLN A 118 12.00 0.89 0.95
N ASN A 119 12.59 0.91 2.15
CA ASN A 119 13.47 1.98 2.63
C ASN A 119 12.80 3.37 2.59
N VAL A 120 11.48 3.41 2.79
CA VAL A 120 10.68 4.62 2.84
C VAL A 120 9.82 4.58 4.09
N ASP A 121 9.80 5.68 4.85
CA ASP A 121 8.97 5.88 6.04
C ASP A 121 7.87 6.89 5.76
N PHE A 122 6.62 6.49 5.98
CA PHE A 122 5.51 7.42 6.12
C PHE A 122 5.48 7.93 7.56
N PHE A 123 6.20 9.03 7.79
CA PHE A 123 6.56 9.50 9.11
C PHE A 123 5.37 10.05 9.90
N GLY A 124 5.27 9.65 11.18
CA GLY A 124 4.25 10.12 12.12
C GLY A 124 2.85 9.54 11.89
N ALA A 125 1.83 10.21 12.44
CA ALA A 125 0.42 9.85 12.33
C ALA A 125 0.03 8.46 12.85
N ASP A 126 0.88 7.84 13.67
CA ASP A 126 0.67 6.53 14.27
C ASP A 126 -0.49 6.56 15.27
N TYR A 127 -1.55 5.78 15.01
CA TYR A 127 -2.65 5.62 15.98
C TYR A 127 -2.67 4.22 16.61
N ARG A 128 -2.00 3.25 15.97
CA ARG A 128 -1.93 1.86 16.43
C ARG A 128 -0.66 1.20 15.93
N ALA A 129 -0.08 0.33 16.74
CA ALA A 129 0.95 -0.61 16.32
C ALA A 129 0.48 -2.03 16.60
N LEU A 130 0.80 -2.95 15.68
CA LEU A 130 0.55 -4.38 15.79
C LEU A 130 1.78 -5.15 15.30
N PHE A 131 1.80 -6.47 15.51
CA PHE A 131 2.85 -7.32 14.95
C PHE A 131 2.35 -8.01 13.69
N THR A 132 3.16 -7.98 12.63
CA THR A 132 2.96 -8.76 11.41
C THR A 132 4.26 -9.47 11.06
N ALA A 133 4.17 -10.60 10.38
CA ALA A 133 5.32 -11.36 9.96
C ALA A 133 6.12 -10.64 8.85
N ASP A 134 5.45 -9.84 8.02
CA ASP A 134 6.04 -9.04 6.94
C ASP A 134 5.21 -7.77 6.63
N SER A 135 5.64 -7.04 5.59
CA SER A 135 5.03 -5.78 5.15
C SER A 135 3.69 -5.99 4.43
N GLU A 136 3.51 -7.14 3.81
CA GLU A 136 2.36 -7.55 3.02
C GLU A 136 1.19 -7.89 3.96
N GLU A 137 1.45 -8.60 5.04
CA GLU A 137 0.48 -8.79 6.12
C GLU A 137 0.14 -7.44 6.79
N CYS A 138 1.12 -6.54 6.94
CA CYS A 138 0.87 -5.19 7.46
C CYS A 138 -0.06 -4.38 6.53
N GLN A 139 0.16 -4.44 5.21
CA GLN A 139 -0.71 -3.82 4.22
C GLN A 139 -2.12 -4.38 4.28
N ARG A 140 -2.28 -5.70 4.42
CA ARG A 140 -3.60 -6.30 4.59
C ARG A 140 -4.27 -5.81 5.87
N ALA A 141 -3.55 -5.78 7.00
CA ALA A 141 -4.09 -5.28 8.26
C ALA A 141 -4.58 -3.83 8.11
N CYS A 142 -3.79 -2.97 7.43
CA CYS A 142 -4.20 -1.61 7.08
C CYS A 142 -5.41 -1.57 6.15
N THR A 143 -5.46 -2.44 5.14
CA THR A 143 -6.59 -2.53 4.19
C THR A 143 -7.90 -2.90 4.89
N GLN A 144 -7.83 -3.77 5.91
CA GLN A 144 -8.98 -4.24 6.68
C GLN A 144 -9.43 -3.27 7.78
N ASP A 145 -8.60 -2.30 8.16
CA ASP A 145 -8.94 -1.27 9.14
C ASP A 145 -9.40 0.02 8.41
N PRO A 146 -10.69 0.41 8.51
CA PRO A 146 -11.20 1.63 7.88
C PRO A 146 -10.47 2.91 8.33
N ALA A 147 -9.90 2.92 9.54
CA ALA A 147 -9.16 4.07 10.06
C ALA A 147 -7.74 4.17 9.50
N CYS A 148 -7.18 3.10 8.94
CA CYS A 148 -5.82 3.11 8.41
C CYS A 148 -5.79 3.77 7.03
N GLN A 149 -4.95 4.77 6.85
CA GLN A 149 -4.75 5.42 5.54
C GLN A 149 -3.42 5.04 4.91
N PHE A 150 -2.45 4.66 5.73
CA PHE A 150 -1.14 4.22 5.30
C PHE A 150 -0.44 3.52 6.47
N PHE A 151 0.65 2.81 6.20
CA PHE A 151 1.41 2.09 7.22
C PHE A 151 2.92 2.23 7.02
N THR A 152 3.68 2.02 8.11
CA THR A 152 5.12 1.73 8.06
C THR A 152 5.37 0.42 8.83
N PHE A 153 5.97 -0.55 8.18
CA PHE A 153 6.46 -1.80 8.77
C PHE A 153 7.98 -1.70 9.02
N ILE A 154 8.44 -2.17 10.17
CA ILE A 154 9.86 -2.24 10.51
C ILE A 154 10.43 -3.58 10.03
N ASN A 155 11.34 -3.51 9.04
CA ASN A 155 12.01 -4.69 8.48
C ASN A 155 13.13 -5.17 9.41
N GLU A 156 13.54 -6.42 9.20
CA GLU A 156 14.69 -7.04 9.87
C GLU A 156 16.01 -6.29 9.66
N ALA A 157 16.12 -5.51 8.59
CA ALA A 157 17.30 -4.71 8.26
C ALA A 157 17.42 -3.43 9.12
N PHE A 158 16.40 -3.07 9.90
CA PHE A 158 16.50 -1.98 10.87
C PHE A 158 17.42 -2.43 12.02
N LYS A 159 18.72 -2.17 11.88
CA LYS A 159 19.73 -2.38 12.93
C LYS A 159 19.56 -1.36 14.06
N THR A 160 18.38 -1.29 14.67
CA THR A 160 18.26 -0.59 15.95
C THR A 160 18.87 -1.43 17.06
N VAL A 161 19.43 -0.74 18.05
CA VAL A 161 19.89 -1.31 19.33
C VAL A 161 18.74 -1.99 20.10
N ASP A 162 17.49 -1.80 19.67
CA ASP A 162 16.29 -2.33 20.29
C ASP A 162 15.55 -3.32 19.37
N ILE A 163 15.83 -4.61 19.58
CA ILE A 163 15.20 -5.76 18.92
C ILE A 163 13.67 -5.82 19.21
N SER A 164 13.16 -5.04 20.17
CA SER A 164 11.73 -5.00 20.51
C SER A 164 10.83 -4.36 19.44
N ASN A 165 11.43 -3.75 18.41
CA ASN A 165 10.73 -3.12 17.30
C ASN A 165 10.65 -3.99 16.03
N ASP A 166 11.32 -5.15 16.00
CA ASP A 166 11.20 -6.10 14.90
C ASP A 166 9.72 -6.48 14.70
N PHE A 167 9.30 -6.62 13.44
CA PHE A 167 7.95 -7.05 13.05
C PHE A 167 6.82 -6.09 13.43
N LYS A 168 7.12 -4.86 13.85
CA LYS A 168 6.09 -3.87 14.13
C LYS A 168 5.53 -3.26 12.86
N CYS A 169 4.22 -3.34 12.72
CA CYS A 169 3.40 -2.66 11.75
C CYS A 169 2.73 -1.45 12.41
N TYR A 170 3.13 -0.25 12.03
CA TYR A 170 2.52 1.00 12.48
C TYR A 170 1.42 1.42 11.52
N MET A 171 0.19 1.45 12.02
CA MET A 171 -0.99 1.90 11.30
C MET A 171 -1.22 3.38 11.55
N LYS A 172 -1.43 4.12 10.47
CA LYS A 172 -1.38 5.58 10.49
C LYS A 172 -2.62 6.18 9.86
N ASN A 173 -3.01 7.35 10.36
CA ASN A 173 -4.17 8.10 9.89
C ASN A 173 -3.84 9.60 9.88
N ASN A 174 -3.81 10.19 8.69
CA ASN A 174 -3.70 11.62 8.50
C ASN A 174 -4.30 12.01 7.14
N ASN A 175 -5.53 12.55 7.17
CA ASN A 175 -6.25 12.97 5.97
C ASN A 175 -5.52 14.05 5.15
N ASN A 176 -4.57 14.77 5.75
CA ASN A 176 -4.02 15.98 5.15
C ASN A 176 -2.66 15.76 4.47
N ASN A 177 -1.87 14.77 4.88
CA ASN A 177 -0.52 14.56 4.31
C ASN A 177 0.12 13.22 4.71
N ILE A 178 0.80 12.57 3.75
CA ILE A 178 1.64 11.38 3.98
C ILE A 178 3.10 11.79 3.95
N VAL A 179 3.62 12.34 5.05
CA VAL A 179 5.00 12.83 5.12
C VAL A 179 5.98 11.70 4.80
N THR A 180 6.59 11.74 3.62
CA THR A 180 7.39 10.64 3.08
C THR A 180 8.87 10.94 3.20
N LYS A 181 9.65 10.00 3.75
CA LYS A 181 11.10 10.13 3.94
C LYS A 181 11.83 8.87 3.53
N ALA A 182 13.01 9.00 2.92
CA ALA A 182 13.91 7.87 2.77
C ALA A 182 14.43 7.43 4.14
N LYS A 183 14.36 6.13 4.43
CA LYS A 183 14.78 5.53 5.69
C LYS A 183 15.01 4.03 5.51
N ASP A 184 16.26 3.60 5.61
CA ASP A 184 16.62 2.19 5.44
C ASP A 184 15.96 1.30 6.49
N GLY A 185 15.60 0.07 6.11
CA GLY A 185 15.09 -0.95 7.03
C GLY A 185 13.64 -0.76 7.48
N VAL A 186 12.88 0.10 6.81
CA VAL A 186 11.42 0.12 6.94
C VAL A 186 10.77 -0.09 5.57
N THR A 187 9.51 -0.50 5.56
CA THR A 187 8.70 -0.61 4.35
C THR A 187 7.34 0.01 4.60
N SER A 188 6.99 1.01 3.82
CA SER A 188 5.69 1.68 3.93
C SER A 188 4.75 1.29 2.82
N GLY A 189 3.46 1.57 2.97
CA GLY A 189 2.50 1.30 1.90
C GLY A 189 1.13 1.90 2.17
N LEU A 190 0.31 1.85 1.12
CA LEU A 190 -1.08 2.31 1.12
C LEU A 190 -2.02 1.10 1.20
N PRO A 191 -3.24 1.26 1.73
CA PRO A 191 -4.22 0.20 1.77
C PRO A 191 -4.76 -0.10 0.36
N ALA A 192 -4.86 -1.37 0.02
CA ALA A 192 -5.36 -1.83 -1.28
C ALA A 192 -6.89 -2.02 -1.25
N ARG A 193 -7.64 -0.94 -1.01
CA ARG A 193 -9.12 -1.00 -0.88
C ARG A 193 -9.85 -1.18 -2.21
N PHE A 194 -9.26 -0.65 -3.27
CA PHE A 194 -9.84 -0.63 -4.61
C PHE A 194 -9.31 -1.75 -5.51
N CYS A 195 -8.59 -2.73 -4.93
CA CYS A 195 -8.10 -3.90 -5.65
C CYS A 195 -7.93 -5.10 -4.72
N GLN A 196 -7.80 -6.29 -5.31
CA GLN A 196 -7.47 -7.49 -4.56
C GLN A 196 -5.96 -7.60 -4.42
N LEU A 197 -5.47 -7.67 -3.18
CA LEU A 197 -4.09 -8.08 -2.93
C LEU A 197 -3.91 -9.53 -3.39
N ASP A 198 -2.76 -9.82 -3.97
CA ASP A 198 -2.37 -11.20 -4.24
C ASP A 198 -2.31 -11.99 -2.92
N ASN A 199 -2.92 -13.17 -2.87
CA ASN A 199 -2.91 -14.04 -1.69
C ASN A 199 -1.57 -14.78 -1.50
N ALA A 200 -0.56 -14.50 -2.32
CA ALA A 200 0.79 -15.04 -2.18
C ALA A 200 1.38 -14.84 -0.76
N TRP A 201 1.07 -13.73 -0.07
CA TRP A 201 1.56 -13.47 1.29
C TRP A 201 1.11 -14.55 2.30
N VAL A 202 -0.10 -15.10 2.16
CA VAL A 202 -0.64 -16.13 3.09
C VAL A 202 0.16 -17.43 2.98
N GLN A 203 0.71 -17.69 1.78
CA GLN A 203 1.45 -18.91 1.47
C GLN A 203 2.90 -18.85 1.96
N VAL A 204 3.36 -17.68 2.42
CA VAL A 204 4.71 -17.51 2.96
C VAL A 204 4.88 -18.34 4.23
N ILE A 205 5.95 -19.12 4.25
CA ILE A 205 6.40 -19.89 5.41
C ILE A 205 7.51 -19.10 6.09
N TYR A 206 7.34 -18.80 7.36
CA TYR A 206 8.30 -18.01 8.13
C TYR A 206 9.20 -18.92 8.95
N GLU A 207 10.39 -19.19 8.40
CA GLU A 207 11.43 -19.95 9.09
C GLU A 207 12.11 -19.11 10.19
N ASN A 208 12.42 -19.75 11.32
CA ASN A 208 13.02 -19.13 12.49
C ASN A 208 12.20 -17.96 13.07
N VAL A 209 10.89 -17.97 12.83
CA VAL A 209 9.93 -16.97 13.32
C VAL A 209 8.83 -17.70 14.08
N ALA A 210 8.49 -17.19 15.25
CA ALA A 210 7.45 -17.71 16.13
C ALA A 210 6.34 -16.69 16.34
N PHE A 211 5.11 -17.19 16.50
CA PHE A 211 3.94 -16.43 16.94
C PHE A 211 3.60 -16.81 18.41
N PRO A 212 4.33 -16.37 19.44
CA PRO A 212 4.46 -17.05 20.74
C PRO A 212 3.21 -17.11 21.65
N THR A 213 2.01 -16.75 21.17
CA THR A 213 0.80 -16.66 22.01
C THR A 213 -0.43 -17.23 21.30
N SER A 214 -1.59 -17.13 21.94
CA SER A 214 -2.90 -17.41 21.33
C SER A 214 -3.12 -18.87 20.92
N VAL A 215 -2.45 -19.80 21.61
CA VAL A 215 -2.59 -21.23 21.37
C VAL A 215 -3.98 -21.69 21.79
N ILE A 216 -4.71 -22.31 20.86
CA ILE A 216 -6.00 -22.95 21.12
C ILE A 216 -5.87 -24.47 21.22
N ARG A 217 -4.87 -25.05 20.54
CA ARG A 217 -4.62 -26.49 20.51
C ARG A 217 -3.14 -26.73 20.19
N SER A 218 -2.55 -27.75 20.81
CA SER A 218 -1.17 -28.15 20.53
C SER A 218 -1.04 -29.67 20.46
N GLU A 219 -0.37 -30.18 19.44
CA GLU A 219 -0.27 -31.62 19.18
C GLU A 219 1.08 -32.00 18.56
N PRO A 220 1.59 -33.21 18.85
CA PRO A 220 2.77 -33.73 18.19
C PRO A 220 2.53 -33.94 16.69
N MET A 221 3.47 -33.51 15.86
CA MET A 221 3.44 -33.67 14.40
C MET A 221 4.85 -33.83 13.86
N ASP A 222 5.00 -34.53 12.74
CA ASP A 222 6.33 -34.82 12.18
C ASP A 222 6.95 -33.65 11.41
N ASP A 223 6.12 -32.75 10.87
CA ASP A 223 6.55 -31.66 9.99
C ASP A 223 5.61 -30.44 10.00
N ALA A 224 6.12 -29.31 9.48
CA ALA A 224 5.41 -28.04 9.43
C ALA A 224 4.24 -28.03 8.41
N ASP A 225 4.34 -28.79 7.32
CA ASP A 225 3.29 -28.84 6.29
C ASP A 225 2.04 -29.56 6.83
N THR A 226 2.24 -30.62 7.60
CA THR A 226 1.18 -31.30 8.37
C THR A 226 0.54 -30.35 9.37
N CYS A 227 1.33 -29.50 10.03
CA CYS A 227 0.81 -28.46 10.92
C CYS A 227 -0.03 -27.42 10.17
N GLN A 228 0.42 -26.93 9.01
CA GLN A 228 -0.33 -25.99 8.17
C GLN A 228 -1.64 -26.59 7.67
N ARG A 229 -1.62 -27.83 7.17
CA ARG A 229 -2.82 -28.54 6.71
C ARG A 229 -3.82 -28.71 7.85
N THR A 230 -3.36 -29.08 9.04
CA THR A 230 -4.21 -29.21 10.22
C THR A 230 -4.81 -27.85 10.62
N CYS A 231 -4.02 -26.78 10.65
CA CYS A 231 -4.54 -25.43 10.88
C CYS A 231 -5.57 -25.00 9.82
N THR A 232 -5.32 -25.35 8.56
CA THR A 232 -6.23 -25.03 7.45
C THR A 232 -7.56 -25.77 7.57
N GLN A 233 -7.56 -27.00 8.08
CA GLN A 233 -8.78 -27.78 8.32
C GLN A 233 -9.54 -27.35 9.59
N ASP A 234 -8.84 -26.83 10.60
CA ASP A 234 -9.46 -26.35 11.84
C ASP A 234 -10.18 -25.00 11.62
N PRO A 235 -11.51 -24.92 11.82
CA PRO A 235 -12.28 -23.71 11.53
C PRO A 235 -11.90 -22.51 12.42
N TYR A 236 -11.24 -22.75 13.55
CA TYR A 236 -10.83 -21.72 14.49
C TYR A 236 -9.36 -21.30 14.32
N CYS A 237 -8.51 -22.13 13.73
CA CYS A 237 -7.09 -21.80 13.56
C CYS A 237 -6.89 -20.71 12.49
N GLN A 238 -6.23 -19.61 12.84
CA GLN A 238 -5.87 -18.52 11.94
C GLN A 238 -4.41 -18.60 11.48
N PHE A 239 -3.53 -19.04 12.38
CA PHE A 239 -2.09 -19.19 12.14
C PHE A 239 -1.54 -20.28 13.05
N TYR A 240 -0.32 -20.75 12.76
CA TYR A 240 0.34 -21.80 13.50
C TYR A 240 1.81 -21.48 13.76
N SER A 241 2.39 -22.18 14.72
CA SER A 241 3.84 -22.36 14.79
C SER A 241 4.17 -23.83 15.04
N TYR A 242 5.25 -24.31 14.45
CA TYR A 242 5.76 -25.67 14.56
C TYR A 242 7.20 -25.64 15.09
N THR A 243 7.49 -26.38 16.15
CA THR A 243 8.85 -26.61 16.65
C THR A 243 9.44 -27.85 15.99
N ASN A 244 10.62 -27.75 15.38
CA ASN A 244 11.27 -28.92 14.75
C ASN A 244 11.99 -29.81 15.80
N ASP A 245 12.71 -30.82 15.34
CA ASP A 245 13.48 -31.77 16.17
C ASP A 245 14.78 -31.20 16.76
N ASN A 246 15.32 -30.16 16.15
CA ASN A 246 16.47 -29.40 16.63
C ASN A 246 16.09 -28.30 17.64
N PHE A 247 14.79 -28.08 17.87
CA PHE A 247 14.30 -27.09 18.82
C PHE A 247 14.72 -27.46 20.24
N ASN A 248 15.42 -26.56 20.94
CA ASN A 248 16.08 -26.86 22.20
C ASN A 248 15.69 -25.89 23.32
N ASP A 249 14.39 -25.88 23.67
CA ASP A 249 13.87 -25.21 24.86
C ASP A 249 13.26 -26.26 25.80
N PRO A 250 13.73 -26.40 27.05
CA PRO A 250 13.20 -27.38 28.00
C PRO A 250 11.73 -27.14 28.38
N LYS A 251 11.18 -25.94 28.14
CA LYS A 251 9.79 -25.58 28.47
C LYS A 251 8.80 -25.94 27.37
N PHE A 252 9.26 -26.22 26.15
CA PHE A 252 8.40 -26.41 25.00
C PHE A 252 8.76 -27.71 24.26
N PRO A 253 7.78 -28.52 23.88
CA PRO A 253 8.04 -29.79 23.24
C PRO A 253 8.58 -29.60 21.81
N ARG A 254 9.42 -30.54 21.38
CA ARG A 254 9.90 -30.68 20.01
C ARG A 254 8.85 -31.36 19.15
N ARG A 255 8.93 -31.19 17.81
CA ARG A 255 8.00 -31.82 16.87
C ARG A 255 6.55 -31.56 17.25
N HIS A 256 6.24 -30.31 17.59
CA HIS A 256 4.91 -29.93 18.05
C HIS A 256 4.35 -28.79 17.23
N CYS A 257 3.11 -28.98 16.83
CA CYS A 257 2.28 -27.98 16.18
C CYS A 257 1.45 -27.24 17.21
N PHE A 258 1.41 -25.91 17.11
CA PHE A 258 0.62 -25.04 17.95
C PHE A 258 -0.36 -24.27 17.05
N LEU A 259 -1.63 -24.67 17.07
CA LEU A 259 -2.72 -24.00 16.35
C LEU A 259 -3.20 -22.80 17.16
N LYS A 260 -3.40 -21.65 16.50
CA LYS A 260 -3.59 -20.38 17.18
C LYS A 260 -4.71 -19.54 16.59
N ARG A 261 -5.33 -18.71 17.43
CA ARG A 261 -6.42 -17.80 17.06
C ARG A 261 -6.46 -16.54 17.91
N THR A 262 -6.72 -15.41 17.26
CA THR A 262 -7.08 -14.13 17.88
C THR A 262 -8.52 -13.73 17.53
N ILE A 263 -9.19 -13.04 18.46
CA ILE A 263 -10.58 -12.60 18.30
C ILE A 263 -10.66 -11.19 17.72
N THR A 264 -9.78 -10.29 18.17
CA THR A 264 -9.90 -8.85 17.94
C THR A 264 -9.33 -8.35 16.61
N MET A 265 -8.37 -9.10 16.03
CA MET A 265 -7.78 -8.78 14.73
C MET A 265 -7.04 -10.02 14.18
N PRO A 266 -7.16 -10.35 12.89
CA PRO A 266 -6.54 -11.54 12.30
C PRO A 266 -5.03 -11.33 12.04
N ALA A 267 -4.27 -10.91 13.05
CA ALA A 267 -2.81 -10.82 13.02
C ALA A 267 -2.24 -11.40 14.34
N PRO A 268 -1.04 -11.98 14.34
CA PRO A 268 -0.41 -12.47 15.55
C PRO A 268 -0.23 -11.35 16.61
N PRO A 269 -0.56 -11.56 17.90
CA PRO A 269 -0.36 -10.52 18.92
C PRO A 269 1.11 -10.21 19.20
N LYS A 270 1.99 -11.11 18.80
CA LYS A 270 3.43 -10.99 18.87
C LYS A 270 4.04 -11.85 17.77
N VAL A 271 5.09 -11.32 17.15
CA VAL A 271 5.99 -12.04 16.25
C VAL A 271 7.39 -11.92 16.84
N ALA A 272 8.15 -13.00 16.84
CA ALA A 272 9.49 -13.02 17.41
C ALA A 272 10.42 -13.96 16.64
N LYS A 273 11.69 -13.58 16.55
CA LYS A 273 12.73 -14.49 16.07
C LYS A 273 12.92 -15.62 17.06
N LEU A 274 12.84 -16.84 16.58
CA LEU A 274 13.06 -18.03 17.37
C LEU A 274 13.56 -19.15 16.46
N ALA A 275 14.85 -19.48 16.61
CA ALA A 275 15.47 -20.52 15.82
C ALA A 275 14.72 -21.85 15.97
N ASN A 276 14.71 -22.66 14.90
CA ASN A 276 14.10 -23.98 14.88
C ASN A 276 12.56 -24.00 15.03
N VAL A 277 11.92 -22.85 14.77
CA VAL A 277 10.47 -22.72 14.69
C VAL A 277 10.07 -22.27 13.30
N VAL A 278 9.00 -22.86 12.78
CA VAL A 278 8.37 -22.48 11.51
C VAL A 278 6.97 -21.97 11.82
N SER A 279 6.61 -20.79 11.34
CA SER A 279 5.24 -20.25 11.47
C SER A 279 4.62 -19.99 10.12
N GLY A 280 3.29 -19.91 10.10
CA GLY A 280 2.54 -19.61 8.89
C GLY A 280 1.05 -19.41 9.16
N PHE A 281 0.29 -19.16 8.10
CA PHE A 281 -1.14 -18.91 8.15
C PHE A 281 -1.93 -20.10 7.60
N GLN A 282 -3.21 -20.15 7.97
CA GLN A 282 -4.18 -21.06 7.34
C GLN A 282 -4.44 -20.66 5.88
N LEU A 283 -4.74 -21.63 5.00
CA LEU A 283 -4.86 -21.41 3.56
C LEU A 283 -6.31 -21.50 3.00
N ARG A 284 -7.35 -21.44 3.84
CA ARG A 284 -8.75 -21.68 3.40
C ARG A 284 -9.24 -20.73 2.30
N ASN A 285 -8.70 -19.51 2.24
CA ASN A 285 -9.11 -18.51 1.26
C ASN A 285 -8.16 -18.41 0.04
N CYS A 286 -7.19 -19.33 -0.09
CA CYS A 286 -6.18 -19.29 -1.15
C CYS A 286 -6.61 -19.97 -2.46
N ASN A 287 -7.84 -20.47 -2.59
CA ASN A 287 -8.29 -21.22 -3.77
C ASN A 287 -9.59 -20.68 -4.40
N SER A 288 -9.43 -20.05 -5.58
CA SER A 288 -10.29 -20.28 -6.75
C SER A 288 -9.49 -20.09 -8.05
N LYS A 289 -8.49 -20.95 -8.26
CA LYS A 289 -8.08 -21.36 -9.61
C LYS A 289 -8.17 -22.87 -9.71
N THR A 290 -9.38 -23.39 -9.60
CA THR A 290 -9.70 -24.71 -10.12
C THR A 290 -10.16 -24.49 -11.55
N THR A 291 -9.26 -24.84 -12.47
CA THR A 291 -9.46 -24.97 -13.91
C THR A 291 -10.80 -25.65 -14.21
N VAL A 292 -11.64 -24.99 -15.00
CA VAL A 292 -12.72 -25.64 -15.77
C VAL A 292 -12.15 -26.00 -17.13
#